data_AF-A0A512JD09-F1
#
_entry.id   AF-A0A512JD09-F1
#
_cell.length_a   1.000
_cell.length_b   1.000
_cell.length_c   1.000
_cell.angle_alpha   90.00
_cell.angle_beta   90.00
_cell.angle_gamma   90.00
#
_symmetry.space_group_name_H-M   'P 1'
#
loop_
_entity.id
_entity.type
_entity.pdbx_description
1 polymer ?
#
loop_
_entity_poly.entity_id
_entity_poly.type
_entity_poly.pdbx_seq_one_letter_code
_entity_poly.pdbx_strand_id
1 'polypeptide(L)' 'MHEAAMSRKPPNRIAAACIAETLATELAAGAARHRQEGRSETAEALLQHVRRHRVRAIRLRALAGAEHYGAISAPR' A
#
# COMPACT_ATOMS: atom_id res chain seq x y z
N MET A 1 28.73 -8.91 20.19
CA MET A 1 27.87 -7.88 19.57
C MET A 1 27.84 -8.16 18.08
N HIS A 2 26.96 -9.07 17.64
CA HIS A 2 26.86 -9.48 16.23
C HIS A 2 25.89 -8.49 15.55
N GLU A 3 26.44 -7.55 14.77
CA GLU A 3 25.65 -6.78 13.81
C GLU A 3 25.16 -7.74 12.73
N ALA A 4 23.98 -8.32 12.95
CA ALA A 4 23.23 -8.95 11.89
C ALA A 4 22.82 -7.84 10.92
N ALA A 5 23.63 -7.65 9.87
CA ALA A 5 23.24 -6.94 8.67
C ALA A 5 21.88 -7.52 8.24
N MET A 6 20.80 -6.82 8.59
CA MET A 6 19.47 -7.10 8.07
C MET A 6 19.61 -6.98 6.56
N SER A 7 19.72 -8.13 5.90
CA SER A 7 19.57 -8.28 4.47
C SER A 7 18.24 -7.61 4.14
N ARG A 8 18.31 -6.35 3.70
CA ARG A 8 17.18 -5.59 3.18
C ARG A 8 16.82 -6.23 1.85
N LYS A 9 16.25 -7.44 1.91
CA LYS A 9 15.50 -7.98 0.79
C LYS A 9 14.53 -6.86 0.39
N PRO A 10 14.48 -6.49 -0.91
CA PRO A 10 13.54 -5.47 -1.35
C PRO A 10 12.17 -5.82 -0.78
N PRO A 11 11.44 -4.85 -0.20
CA PRO A 11 10.18 -5.13 0.47
C PRO A 11 9.31 -5.90 -0.52
N ASN A 12 8.85 -7.09 -0.11
CA ASN A 12 7.97 -7.91 -0.94
C ASN A 12 6.84 -6.99 -1.42
N ARG A 13 6.81 -6.70 -2.72
CA ARG A 13 5.91 -5.70 -3.30
C ARG A 13 4.45 -6.06 -3.04
N ILE A 14 4.14 -7.35 -2.94
CA ILE A 14 2.82 -7.85 -2.52
C ILE A 14 2.54 -7.48 -1.06
N ALA A 15 3.46 -7.72 -0.14
CA ALA A 15 3.29 -7.33 1.26
C ALA A 15 3.14 -5.81 1.42
N ALA A 16 3.93 -5.01 0.69
CA ALA A 16 3.81 -3.56 0.67
C ALA A 16 2.45 -3.10 0.10
N ALA A 17 1.90 -3.81 -0.90
CA ALA A 17 0.58 -3.54 -1.44
C ALA A 17 -0.52 -3.82 -0.40
N CYS A 18 -0.42 -4.94 0.33
CA CYS A 18 -1.35 -5.28 1.40
C CYS A 18 -1.34 -4.23 2.53
N ILE A 19 -0.16 -3.78 2.96
CA ILE A 19 -0.04 -2.71 3.98
C ILE A 19 -0.72 -1.42 3.48
N ALA A 20 -0.50 -1.04 2.22
CA ALA A 20 -1.14 0.13 1.65
C ALA A 20 -2.68 0.00 1.62
N GLU A 21 -3.23 -1.18 1.38
CA GLU A 21 -4.69 -1.42 1.45
C GLU A 21 -5.25 -1.37 2.86
N THR A 22 -4.55 -1.94 3.84
CA THR A 22 -4.95 -1.87 5.25
C THR A 22 -5.06 -0.41 5.68
N LEU A 23 -4.04 0.40 5.38
CA LEU A 23 -4.06 1.84 5.66
C LEU A 23 -5.20 2.56 4.93
N ALA A 24 -5.45 2.23 3.65
CA ALA A 24 -6.57 2.81 2.92
C ALA A 24 -7.93 2.46 3.55
N THR A 25 -8.06 1.25 4.10
CA THR A 25 -9.29 0.78 4.77
C THR A 25 -9.51 1.49 6.10
N GLU A 26 -8.47 1.60 6.92
CA GLU A 26 -8.53 2.31 8.20
C GLU A 26 -8.86 3.79 8.00
N LEU A 27 -8.22 4.45 7.04
CA LEU A 27 -8.50 5.84 6.69
C LEU A 27 -9.92 6.03 6.16
N ALA A 28 -10.46 5.08 5.39
CA ALA A 28 -11.83 5.13 4.91
C ALA A 28 -12.85 5.00 6.05
N ALA A 29 -12.58 4.13 7.03
CA ALA A 29 -13.39 4.02 8.25
C ALA A 29 -13.35 5.32 9.06
N GLY A 30 -12.16 5.91 9.25
CA GLY A 30 -12.00 7.21 9.90
C GLY A 30 -12.74 8.34 9.17
N ALA A 31 -12.67 8.38 7.84
CA ALA A 31 -13.39 9.36 7.04
C ALA A 31 -14.92 9.21 7.19
N ALA A 32 -15.43 7.97 7.18
CA ALA A 32 -16.85 7.71 7.40
C ALA A 32 -17.32 8.19 8.77
N ARG A 33 -16.53 7.94 9.82
CA ARG A 33 -16.80 8.43 11.17
C ARG A 33 -16.84 9.96 11.24
N HIS A 34 -15.83 10.64 10.69
CA HIS A 34 -15.81 12.10 10.69
C HIS A 34 -16.96 12.73 9.90
N ARG A 35 -17.43 12.06 8.84
CA ARG A 35 -18.63 12.50 8.11
C ARG A 35 -19.88 12.42 8.97
N GLN A 36 -20.04 11.37 9.77
CA GLN A 36 -21.16 11.23 10.72
C GLN A 36 -21.10 12.28 11.84
N GLU A 37 -19.89 12.70 12.23
CA GLU A 37 -19.65 13.78 13.19
C GLU A 37 -19.81 15.19 12.59
N GLY A 38 -20.23 15.32 11.33
CA GLY A 38 -20.39 16.60 10.63
C GLY A 38 -19.08 17.27 10.17
N ARG A 39 -17.94 16.60 10.33
CA ARG A 39 -16.60 17.10 9.98
C ARG A 39 -16.25 16.77 8.53
N SER A 40 -17.00 17.36 7.61
CA SER A 40 -16.91 17.05 6.18
C SER A 40 -15.53 17.33 5.57
N GLU A 41 -14.88 18.43 5.96
CA GLU A 41 -13.53 18.79 5.46
C GLU A 41 -12.47 17.77 5.89
N THR A 42 -12.49 17.35 7.17
CA THR A 42 -11.58 16.32 7.69
C THR A 42 -11.82 14.97 7.00
N ALA A 43 -13.08 14.61 6.79
CA ALA A 43 -13.43 13.39 6.07
C ALA A 43 -12.92 13.43 4.63
N GLU A 44 -13.02 14.57 3.94
CA GLU A 44 -12.53 14.72 2.57
C GLU A 44 -11.00 14.65 2.49
N ALA A 45 -10.28 15.29 3.43
CA ALA A 45 -8.82 15.16 3.52
C ALA A 45 -8.39 13.69 3.68
N LEU A 46 -9.05 12.93 4.56
CA LEU A 46 -8.79 11.50 4.74
C LEU A 46 -9.08 10.69 3.47
N LEU A 47 -10.16 11.00 2.75
CA LEU A 47 -10.47 10.33 1.48
C LEU A 47 -9.40 10.59 0.40
N GLN A 48 -8.71 11.73 0.41
CA GLN A 48 -7.56 11.95 -0.47
C GLN A 48 -6.42 10.99 -0.15
N HIS A 49 -6.14 10.74 1.14
CA HIS A 49 -5.14 9.75 1.55
C HIS A 49 -5.56 8.32 1.18
N VAL A 50 -6.83 7.95 1.36
CA VAL A 50 -7.38 6.66 0.90
C VAL A 50 -7.07 6.44 -0.59
N ARG A 51 -7.35 7.43 -1.44
CA ARG A 51 -7.09 7.35 -2.89
C ARG A 51 -5.60 7.12 -3.17
N ARG A 52 -4.71 7.88 -2.52
CA ARG A 52 -3.26 7.72 -2.69
C ARG A 52 -2.79 6.32 -2.33
N HIS A 53 -3.26 5.77 -1.21
CA HIS A 53 -2.88 4.44 -0.76
C HIS A 53 -3.41 3.32 -1.68
N ARG A 54 -4.65 3.43 -2.17
CA ARG A 54 -5.20 2.49 -3.15
C ARG A 54 -4.42 2.48 -4.46
N VAL A 55 -4.12 3.66 -5.01
CA VAL A 55 -3.29 3.77 -6.22
C VAL A 55 -1.91 3.15 -6.00
N ARG A 56 -1.29 3.39 -4.84
CA ARG A 56 0.00 2.80 -4.48
C ARG A 56 -0.07 1.27 -4.42
N ALA A 57 -1.12 0.70 -3.80
CA ALA A 57 -1.31 -0.75 -3.72
C ALA A 57 -1.43 -1.39 -5.11
N ILE A 58 -2.24 -0.80 -6.00
CA ILE A 58 -2.39 -1.27 -7.39
C ILE A 58 -1.05 -1.24 -8.12
N ARG A 59 -0.31 -0.14 -8.02
CA ARG A 59 1.02 -0.01 -8.65
C ARG A 59 2.00 -1.06 -8.15
N LEU A 60 2.01 -1.32 -6.84
CA LEU A 60 2.90 -2.32 -6.24
C LEU A 60 2.58 -3.73 -6.73
N ARG A 61 1.29 -4.08 -6.86
CA ARG A 61 0.89 -5.37 -7.45
C ARG A 61 1.26 -5.49 -8.92
N ALA A 62 1.06 -4.44 -9.70
CA ALA A 62 1.44 -4.42 -11.11
C ALA A 62 2.95 -4.65 -11.28
N LEU A 63 3.77 -3.98 -10.46
CA LEU A 63 5.23 -4.17 -10.47
C LEU A 63 5.62 -5.59 -10.03
N ALA A 64 4.97 -6.14 -8.99
CA ALA A 64 5.22 -7.52 -8.56
C ALA A 64 4.87 -8.53 -9.67
N GLY A 65 3.77 -8.31 -10.39
CA GLY A 65 3.38 -9.11 -11.54
C GLY A 65 4.40 -9.02 -12.68
N ALA A 66 4.86 -7.82 -13.02
CA ALA A 66 5.89 -7.62 -14.06
C ALA A 66 7.21 -8.33 -13.72
N GLU A 67 7.64 -8.29 -12.46
CA GLU A 67 8.82 -9.01 -11.99
C GLU A 67 8.66 -10.53 -12.09
N HIS A 68 7.48 -11.04 -11.76
CA HIS A 68 7.17 -12.45 -11.90
C HIS A 68 7.26 -12.92 -13.35
N TYR A 69 6.67 -12.18 -14.29
CA TYR A 69 6.77 -12.49 -15.72
C TYR A 69 8.22 -12.38 -16.23
N GLY A 70 8.94 -11.32 -15.87
CA GLY A 70 10.34 -11.15 -16.28
C GLY A 70 11.26 -12.28 -15.78
N ALA A 71 11.00 -12.80 -14.58
CA ALA A 71 11.75 -13.93 -14.04
C ALA A 71 11.46 -15.26 -14.75
N ILE A 72 10.23 -15.47 -15.23
CA ILE A 72 9.83 -16.70 -15.94
C ILE A 72 10.23 -16.66 -17.42
N SER A 73 10.26 -15.48 -18.03
CA SER A 73 10.60 -15.30 -19.45
C SER A 73 12.10 -15.16 -19.73
N ALA A 74 12.96 -15.12 -18.72
CA ALA A 74 14.41 -15.08 -18.92
C ALA A 74 14.94 -16.46 -19.36
N PRO A 75 15.60 -16.59 -20.53
CA PRO A 75 16.25 -17.84 -20.92
C PRO A 75 17.42 -18.10 -19.96
N ARG A 76 17.55 -19.36 -19.53
CA ARG A 76 18.62 -19.83 -18.63
C ARG A 76 20.00 -19.64 -19.23
#